data_AF-A0A8R1XRQ0-F1
#
_entry.id   AF-A0A8R1XRQ0-F1
#
_cell.length_a   1.000
_cell.length_b   1.000
_cell.length_c   1.000
_cell.angle_alpha   90.00
_cell.angle_beta   90.00
_cell.angle_gamma   90.00
#
_symmetry.space_group_name_H-M   'P 1'
#
loop_
_entity.id
_entity.type
_entity.pdbx_description
1 polymer ?
#
loop_
_entity_poly.entity_id
_entity_poly.type
_entity_poly.pdbx_seq_one_letter_code
_entity_poly.pdbx_strand_id
1 'polypeptide(L)'
;MARRANENLQKLHLCIDTLEIANDKWFEYIQKTPTEKRRNAEEEKYEEITKGNMGLFRIIKNGKEVVITLKMYKNEIDRKLSRLSQEPRSATESSNIQNIQHMII
;
A
#
# COMPACT_ATOMS: atom_id res chain seq x y z
N MET A 1 2.24 -15.17 4.16
CA MET A 1 2.75 -13.85 3.74
C MET A 1 1.64 -12.89 3.30
N ALA A 2 0.70 -13.31 2.43
CA ALA A 2 -0.40 -12.46 1.95
C ALA A 2 -1.19 -11.73 3.06
N ARG A 3 -1.57 -12.45 4.14
CA ARG A 3 -2.26 -11.84 5.30
C ARG A 3 -1.48 -10.66 5.90
N ARG A 4 -0.20 -10.86 6.22
CA ARG A 4 0.65 -9.82 6.82
C ARG A 4 0.82 -8.62 5.87
N ALA A 5 0.99 -8.86 4.58
CA ALA A 5 1.07 -7.77 3.59
C ALA A 5 -0.23 -6.96 3.54
N ASN A 6 -1.39 -7.64 3.58
CA ASN A 6 -2.70 -7.00 3.57
C ASN A 6 -2.97 -6.19 4.85
N GLU A 7 -2.55 -6.69 6.01
CA GLU A 7 -2.63 -5.96 7.28
C GLU A 7 -1.75 -4.70 7.26
N ASN A 8 -0.53 -4.80 6.74
CA ASN A 8 0.36 -3.65 6.62
C ASN A 8 -0.19 -2.59 5.65
N LEU A 9 -0.77 -3.00 4.53
CA LEU A 9 -1.45 -2.09 3.59
C LEU A 9 -2.62 -1.35 4.25
N GLN A 10 -3.44 -2.08 5.02
CA GLN A 10 -4.55 -1.46 5.74
C GLN A 10 -4.07 -0.49 6.81
N LYS A 11 -3.01 -0.82 7.55
CA LYS A 11 -2.41 0.09 8.53
C LYS A 11 -1.87 1.36 7.89
N LEU A 12 -1.18 1.25 6.76
CA LEU A 12 -0.67 2.41 6.03
C LEU A 12 -1.82 3.31 5.56
N HIS A 13 -2.88 2.72 5.00
CA HIS A 13 -4.06 3.48 4.60
C HIS A 13 -4.69 4.21 5.78
N LEU A 14 -4.89 3.53 6.91
CA LEU A 14 -5.44 4.14 8.12
C LEU A 14 -4.57 5.31 8.61
N CYS A 15 -3.24 5.17 8.60
CA CYS A 15 -2.32 6.23 8.98
C CYS A 15 -2.44 7.45 8.06
N ILE A 16 -2.49 7.23 6.74
CA ILE A 16 -2.64 8.30 5.76
C ILE A 16 -3.96 9.04 5.97
N ASP A 17 -5.07 8.30 6.08
CA ASP A 17 -6.41 8.89 6.25
C ASP A 17 -6.49 9.69 7.56
N THR A 18 -5.88 9.18 8.63
CA THR A 18 -5.82 9.88 9.93
C THR A 18 -5.05 11.20 9.82
N LEU A 19 -3.93 11.20 9.09
CA LEU A 19 -3.14 12.41 8.85
C LEU A 19 -3.91 13.43 8.00
N GLU A 20 -4.63 12.99 6.96
CA GLU A 20 -5.47 13.86 6.13
C GLU A 20 -6.60 14.50 6.94
N ILE A 21 -7.33 13.71 7.74
CA ILE A 21 -8.39 14.23 8.61
C ILE A 21 -7.83 15.21 9.64
N ALA A 22 -6.69 14.91 10.25
CA ALA A 22 -6.05 15.81 11.20
C ALA A 22 -5.62 17.12 10.55
N ASN A 23 -5.04 17.05 9.35
CA ASN A 23 -4.68 18.21 8.55
C ASN A 23 -5.89 19.10 8.26
N ASP A 24 -6.98 18.51 7.77
CA ASP A 24 -8.19 19.24 7.40
C ASP A 24 -8.82 19.95 8.60
N LYS A 25 -8.90 19.25 9.74
CA LYS A 25 -9.40 19.84 10.99
C LYS A 25 -8.52 20.99 11.49
N TRP A 26 -7.20 20.85 11.36
CA TRP A 26 -6.28 21.91 11.78
C TRP A 26 -6.40 23.13 10.86
N PHE A 27 -6.46 22.91 9.55
CA PHE A 27 -6.70 23.98 8.59
C PHE A 27 -8.03 24.70 8.85
N GLU A 28 -9.11 23.96 9.10
CA GLU A 28 -10.42 24.52 9.44
C GLU A 28 -10.37 25.36 10.73
N TYR A 29 -9.68 24.87 11.77
CA TYR A 29 -9.50 25.61 13.01
C TYR A 29 -8.77 26.94 12.80
N ILE A 30 -7.74 26.96 11.95
CA ILE A 30 -7.01 28.18 11.59
C ILE A 30 -7.96 29.17 10.90
N GLN A 31 -8.71 28.72 9.89
CA GLN A 31 -9.65 29.57 9.15
C GLN A 31 -10.76 30.15 10.05
N LYS A 32 -11.20 29.40 11.06
CA LYS A 32 -12.22 29.84 12.03
C LYS A 32 -11.66 30.69 13.17
N THR A 33 -10.35 30.90 13.25
CA THR A 33 -9.76 31.70 14.31
C THR A 33 -10.08 33.18 14.12
N PRO A 34 -10.80 33.83 15.06
CA PRO A 34 -11.37 35.16 14.82
C PRO A 34 -10.33 36.27 14.88
N THR A 35 -9.27 36.10 15.68
CA THR A 35 -8.23 37.11 15.86
C THR A 35 -7.15 36.91 14.80
N GLU A 36 -6.99 37.90 13.92
CA GLU A 36 -5.98 37.88 12.85
C GLU A 36 -4.57 37.58 13.38
N LYS A 37 -4.16 38.22 14.48
CA LYS A 37 -2.85 37.95 15.11
C LYS A 37 -2.66 36.46 15.45
N ARG A 38 -3.69 35.82 15.99
CA ARG A 38 -3.64 34.38 16.35
C ARG A 38 -3.68 33.52 15.10
N ARG A 39 -4.53 33.85 14.13
CA ARG A 39 -4.63 33.13 12.85
C ARG A 39 -3.28 33.13 12.12
N ASN A 40 -2.65 34.29 11.95
CA ASN A 40 -1.34 34.40 11.27
C ASN A 40 -0.25 33.59 11.98
N ALA A 41 -0.22 33.59 13.32
CA ALA A 41 0.73 32.78 14.08
C ALA A 41 0.50 31.26 13.95
N GLU A 42 -0.74 30.82 13.79
CA GLU A 42 -1.05 29.40 13.53
C GLU A 42 -0.80 29.01 12.06
N GLU A 43 -1.02 29.93 11.11
CA GLU A 43 -0.68 29.74 9.69
C GLU A 43 0.83 29.54 9.49
N GLU A 44 1.67 30.29 10.21
CA GLU A 44 3.13 30.14 10.15
C GLU A 44 3.56 28.74 10.62
N LYS A 45 3.03 28.26 11.74
CA LYS A 45 3.30 26.89 12.24
C LYS A 45 2.77 25.82 11.29
N TYR A 46 1.59 26.05 10.74
CA TYR A 46 0.99 25.14 9.77
C TYR A 46 1.85 25.05 8.51
N GLU A 47 2.34 26.18 8.00
CA GLU A 47 3.27 26.22 6.88
C GLU A 47 4.58 25.47 7.21
N GLU A 48 5.16 25.70 8.39
CA GLU A 48 6.38 25.01 8.84
C GLU A 48 6.21 23.48 8.85
N ILE A 49 5.07 22.97 9.35
CA ILE A 49 4.82 21.54 9.49
C ILE A 49 4.36 20.90 8.18
N THR A 50 3.62 21.63 7.35
CA THR A 50 3.04 21.05 6.13
C THR A 50 3.96 21.14 4.93
N LYS A 51 4.78 22.20 4.82
CA LYS A 51 5.67 22.43 3.69
C LYS A 51 7.07 21.88 3.93
N GLY A 52 7.89 21.97 2.88
CA GLY A 52 9.27 21.54 2.89
C GLY A 52 9.43 20.05 2.63
N ASN A 53 10.68 19.60 2.73
CA ASN A 53 11.03 18.23 2.42
C ASN A 53 10.29 17.29 3.39
N MET A 54 10.53 17.32 4.68
CA MET A 54 9.84 16.42 5.60
C MET A 54 8.40 16.86 5.94
N GLY A 55 7.81 17.75 5.14
CA GLY A 55 6.48 18.29 5.36
C GLY A 55 5.37 17.25 5.22
N LEU A 56 4.28 17.47 5.94
CA LEU A 56 3.12 16.58 6.00
C LEU A 56 2.59 16.21 4.59
N PHE A 57 2.51 17.16 3.67
CA PHE A 57 2.00 16.89 2.32
C PHE A 57 2.88 15.90 1.55
N ARG A 58 4.21 15.97 1.74
CA ARG A 58 5.11 15.01 1.12
C ARG A 58 5.00 13.64 1.77
N ILE A 59 4.84 13.58 3.09
CA ILE A 59 4.64 12.31 3.81
C ILE A 59 3.38 11.61 3.31
N ILE A 60 2.25 12.33 3.21
CA ILE A 60 0.98 11.80 2.70
C ILE A 60 1.13 11.32 1.26
N LYS A 61 1.72 12.15 0.39
CA LYS A 61 1.96 11.79 -1.02
C LYS A 61 2.79 10.51 -1.14
N ASN A 62 3.95 10.46 -0.48
CA ASN A 62 4.84 9.30 -0.52
C ASN A 62 4.15 8.05 0.04
N GLY A 63 3.36 8.21 1.12
CA GLY A 63 2.55 7.12 1.68
C GLY A 63 1.57 6.54 0.65
N LYS A 64 0.85 7.40 -0.09
CA LYS A 64 -0.08 6.98 -1.14
C LYS A 64 0.63 6.27 -2.29
N GLU A 65 1.78 6.77 -2.72
CA GLU A 65 2.61 6.13 -3.75
C GLU A 65 3.10 4.73 -3.34
N VAL A 66 3.51 4.58 -2.07
CA VAL A 66 3.90 3.28 -1.51
C VAL A 66 2.73 2.31 -1.47
N VAL A 67 1.53 2.75 -1.05
CA VAL A 67 0.32 1.92 -1.05
C VAL A 67 -0.03 1.43 -2.46
N ILE A 68 0.03 2.32 -3.47
CA ILE A 68 -0.22 1.96 -4.87
C ILE A 68 0.80 0.90 -5.33
N THR A 69 2.08 1.16 -5.10
CA THR A 69 3.18 0.27 -5.52
C THR A 69 3.05 -1.12 -4.88
N LEU A 70 2.79 -1.19 -3.57
CA LEU A 70 2.60 -2.45 -2.86
C LEU A 70 1.37 -3.22 -3.35
N LYS A 71 0.28 -2.51 -3.68
CA LYS A 71 -0.92 -3.13 -4.25
C LYS A 71 -0.65 -3.69 -5.65
N MET A 72 0.12 -2.98 -6.48
CA MET A 72 0.54 -3.47 -7.79
C MET A 72 1.36 -4.76 -7.69
N TYR A 73 2.39 -4.78 -6.84
CA TYR A 73 3.21 -5.98 -6.64
C TYR A 73 2.40 -7.15 -6.09
N LYS A 74 1.49 -6.91 -5.14
CA LYS A 74 0.60 -7.95 -4.64
C LYS A 74 -0.21 -8.57 -5.79
N ASN A 75 -0.83 -7.74 -6.63
CA ASN A 75 -1.63 -8.21 -7.75
C ASN A 75 -0.80 -8.97 -8.79
N GLU A 76 0.43 -8.53 -9.05
CA GLU A 76 1.35 -9.22 -9.95
C GLU A 76 1.74 -10.62 -9.42
N ILE A 77 2.08 -10.71 -8.13
CA ILE A 77 2.42 -11.98 -7.48
C ILE A 77 1.21 -12.92 -7.50
N ASP A 78 0.02 -12.43 -7.15
CA ASP A 78 -1.21 -13.24 -7.16
C ASP A 78 -1.51 -13.79 -8.57
N ARG A 79 -1.31 -12.98 -9.63
CA ARG A 79 -1.46 -13.43 -11.02
C ARG A 79 -0.43 -14.49 -11.40
N LYS A 80 0.84 -14.30 -11.04
CA LYS A 80 1.91 -15.27 -11.31
C LYS A 80 1.65 -16.60 -10.59
N LEU A 81 1.24 -16.56 -9.32
CA LEU A 81 0.88 -17.75 -8.54
C LEU A 81 -0.33 -18.49 -9.13
N SER A 82 -1.35 -17.76 -9.58
CA SER A 82 -2.52 -18.35 -10.25
C SER A 82 -2.13 -19.09 -11.53
N ARG A 83 -1.20 -18.54 -12.33
CA ARG A 83 -0.72 -19.19 -13.57
C ARG A 83 0.06 -20.47 -13.26
N LEU A 84 0.98 -20.42 -12.29
CA LEU A 84 1.78 -21.58 -11.87
C LEU A 84 0.91 -22.70 -11.30
N SER A 85 -0.23 -22.36 -10.69
CA SER A 85 -1.18 -23.36 -10.16
C SER A 85 -2.04 -24.01 -11.24
N GLN A 86 -2.12 -23.40 -12.44
CA GLN A 86 -2.84 -23.94 -13.60
C GLN A 86 -1.94 -24.68 -14.58
N GLU A 87 -0.63 -24.42 -14.53
CA GLU A 87 0.33 -25.12 -15.38
C GLU A 87 0.20 -26.62 -15.08
N PRO A 88 -0.19 -27.45 -16.07
CA PRO A 88 -0.33 -28.88 -15.83
C PRO A 88 1.02 -29.36 -15.31
N ARG A 89 1.03 -29.99 -14.12
CA ARG A 89 2.16 -30.81 -13.69
C ARG A 89 2.46 -31.69 -14.89
N SER A 90 3.55 -31.37 -15.59
CA SER A 90 3.88 -32.01 -16.84
C SER A 90 3.73 -33.50 -16.62
N ALA A 91 2.87 -34.15 -17.41
CA ALA A 91 2.50 -35.57 -17.27
C ALA A 91 3.69 -36.52 -17.51
N THR A 92 4.93 -36.04 -17.35
CA THR A 92 6.17 -36.79 -17.35
C THR A 92 6.21 -37.85 -16.24
N GLU A 93 5.39 -37.74 -15.19
CA GLU A 93 5.26 -38.83 -14.21
C GLU A 93 4.33 -39.96 -14.71
N SER A 94 3.28 -39.66 -15.50
CA SER A 94 2.38 -40.72 -16.00
C SER A 94 2.95 -41.48 -17.20
N SER A 95 3.67 -40.82 -18.12
CA SER A 95 4.25 -41.55 -19.26
C SER A 95 5.38 -42.50 -18.84
N ASN A 96 6.15 -42.16 -17.81
CA ASN A 96 7.25 -43.01 -17.35
C ASN A 96 6.74 -44.25 -16.60
N ILE A 97 5.63 -44.16 -15.86
CA ILE A 97 5.03 -45.33 -15.19
C ILE A 97 4.47 -46.31 -16.22
N GLN A 98 3.82 -45.80 -17.28
CA GLN A 98 3.24 -46.65 -18.31
C GLN A 98 4.31 -47.36 -19.17
N ASN A 99 5.47 -46.72 -19.38
CA ASN A 99 6.60 -47.33 -20.08
C ASN A 99 7.29 -48.41 -19.24
N ILE A 100 7.37 -48.26 -17.91
CA ILE A 100 7.96 -49.27 -17.04
C ILE A 100 7.05 -50.52 -16.96
N GLN A 101 5.72 -50.35 -16.90
CA GLN A 101 4.81 -51.49 -16.83
C GLN A 101 4.83 -52.38 -18.08
N HIS A 102 5.03 -51.81 -19.28
CA HIS A 102 5.14 -52.61 -20.50
C HIS A 102 6.49 -53.31 -20.67
N MET A 103 7.50 -52.96 -19.86
CA MET A 103 8.84 -53.54 -19.97
C MET A 103 9.09 -54.70 -18.98
N ILE A 104 8.15 -54.99 -18.07
CA ILE A 104 8.27 -56.07 -17.06
C ILE A 104 7.40 -57.30 -17.42
N ILE A 105 6.77 -57.33 -18.60
CA ILE A 105 6.11 -58.54 -19.15
C ILE A 105 7.02 -59.14 -20.24
#